data_AF-A0A930GSC2-F1
#
_entry.id   AF-A0A930GSC2-F1
#
_cell.length_a   1.000
_cell.length_b   1.000
_cell.length_c   1.000
_cell.angle_alpha   90.00
_cell.angle_beta   90.00
_cell.angle_gamma   90.00
#
_symmetry.space_group_name_H-M   'P 1'
#
loop_
_entity.id
_entity.type
_entity.pdbx_description
1 polymer ?
#
loop_
_entity_poly.entity_id
_entity_poly.type
_entity_poly.pdbx_seq_one_letter_code
_entity_poly.pdbx_strand_id
1 'polypeptide(L)'
;MKEKDLKREHDENKKVTEGEELEEPVVETEETPEEAAAKAAAMEAEVEEAFSDENLEGKPDKKDLIIADLTDRLKRSMAEFDNFRKRSEKEKATMFDMGARSVAEKLLPIVDNFERAMTATPAEGEGKAFADGIAMIYNQMTKTLEDLGVKPIDCVGKDFDPNLHNAVMHIEDESLGENVVAEELLKGYMYKDGVLRHSMVKVAN
;
A
#
# COMPACT_ATOMS: atom_id res chain seq x y z
N MET A 1 -39.79 36.37 9.58
CA MET A 1 -39.26 35.03 9.92
C MET A 1 -38.28 34.51 8.86
N LYS A 2 -37.39 35.34 8.31
CA LYS A 2 -36.37 34.87 7.33
C LYS A 2 -34.95 35.43 7.58
N GLU A 3 -34.74 36.24 8.61
CA GLU A 3 -33.43 36.83 8.94
C GLU A 3 -32.74 36.20 10.16
N LYS A 4 -33.44 35.36 10.93
CA LYS A 4 -32.86 34.68 12.10
C LYS A 4 -32.26 33.31 11.77
N ASP A 5 -32.58 32.75 10.60
CA ASP A 5 -32.11 31.42 10.21
C ASP A 5 -30.81 31.48 9.37
N LEU A 6 -30.57 32.56 8.60
CA LEU A 6 -29.30 32.75 7.87
C LEU A 6 -28.09 33.05 8.78
N LYS A 7 -28.32 33.56 9.99
CA LYS A 7 -27.26 33.77 10.99
C LYS A 7 -26.92 32.52 11.79
N ARG A 8 -27.74 31.47 11.70
CA ARG A 8 -27.48 30.18 12.36
C ARG A 8 -26.64 29.25 11.50
N GLU A 9 -26.76 29.33 10.17
CA GLU A 9 -25.93 28.54 9.26
C GLU A 9 -24.51 29.09 9.08
N HIS A 10 -24.28 30.38 9.38
CA HIS A 10 -22.95 30.98 9.25
C HIS A 10 -22.09 30.92 10.53
N ASP A 11 -22.65 30.42 11.64
CA ASP A 11 -21.99 30.34 12.96
C ASP A 11 -21.67 28.89 13.39
N GLU A 12 -22.12 27.88 12.62
CA GLU A 12 -21.67 26.48 12.79
C GLU A 12 -20.51 26.11 11.84
N ASN A 13 -20.23 26.91 10.81
CA ASN A 13 -19.12 26.66 9.89
C ASN A 13 -17.82 27.42 10.27
N LYS A 14 -17.71 27.87 11.52
CA LYS A 14 -16.56 28.66 12.04
C LYS A 14 -16.06 28.15 13.39
N LYS A 15 -16.00 26.84 13.58
CA LYS A 15 -15.46 26.23 14.81
C LYS A 15 -14.63 24.96 14.63
N VAL A 16 -14.15 24.66 13.43
CA VAL A 16 -13.17 23.57 13.21
C VAL A 16 -12.03 24.10 12.36
N THR A 17 -11.23 24.98 12.94
CA THR A 17 -9.88 25.31 12.48
C THR A 17 -9.04 25.49 13.73
N GLU A 18 -8.45 24.39 14.20
CA GLU A 18 -7.20 24.37 14.95
C GLU A 18 -6.84 22.91 15.20
N GLY A 19 -5.76 22.44 14.57
CA GLY A 19 -5.16 21.14 14.88
C GLY A 19 -5.29 20.06 13.80
N GLU A 20 -4.87 20.36 12.58
CA GLU A 20 -4.25 19.33 11.74
C GLU A 20 -3.01 19.98 11.13
N GLU A 21 -1.95 20.04 11.94
CA GLU A 21 -0.60 20.06 11.41
C GLU A 21 -0.49 18.81 10.54
N LEU A 22 -0.41 19.02 9.22
CA LEU A 22 0.05 18.00 8.30
C LEU A 22 1.48 17.67 8.75
N GLU A 23 1.62 16.63 9.57
CA GLU A 23 2.91 16.00 9.84
C GLU A 23 3.44 15.50 8.50
N GLU A 24 4.31 16.29 7.88
CA GLU A 24 5.23 15.80 6.88
C GLU A 24 5.93 14.58 7.48
N PRO A 25 6.04 13.45 6.76
CA PRO A 25 6.69 12.28 7.30
C PRO A 25 8.11 12.67 7.69
N VAL A 26 8.38 12.62 8.99
CA VAL A 26 9.70 12.86 9.57
C VAL A 26 10.65 11.88 8.90
N VAL A 27 11.37 12.39 7.89
CA VAL A 27 12.43 11.64 7.25
C VAL A 27 13.55 11.62 8.27
N GLU A 28 13.88 10.42 8.73
CA GLU A 28 15.09 10.13 9.48
C GLU A 28 16.30 10.33 8.55
N THR A 29 16.57 11.59 8.22
CA THR A 29 17.90 12.07 7.86
C THR A 29 18.59 12.39 9.18
N GLU A 30 19.65 11.64 9.50
CA GLU A 30 20.53 11.88 10.65
C GLU A 30 21.24 13.26 10.64
N GLU A 31 20.82 14.23 9.82
CA GLU A 31 21.33 15.60 9.89
C GLU A 31 20.17 16.58 10.01
N THR A 32 20.18 17.36 11.09
CA THR A 32 19.22 18.44 11.34
C THR A 32 19.34 19.55 10.28
N PRO A 33 18.29 20.35 10.01
CA PRO A 33 18.38 21.49 9.08
C PRO A 33 19.52 22.46 9.42
N GLU A 34 19.87 22.56 10.71
CA GLU A 34 20.97 23.36 11.24
C GLU A 34 22.35 22.76 10.88
N GLU A 35 22.51 21.43 10.91
CA GLU A 35 23.73 20.75 10.44
C GLU A 35 23.92 20.84 8.93
N ALA A 36 22.85 20.70 8.14
CA ALA A 36 22.91 20.85 6.70
C ALA A 36 23.34 22.27 6.28
N ALA A 37 22.83 23.29 6.98
CA ALA A 37 23.21 24.68 6.76
C ALA A 37 24.66 24.97 7.19
N ALA A 38 25.11 24.42 8.32
CA ALA A 38 26.48 24.56 8.79
C ALA A 38 27.50 23.90 7.84
N LYS A 39 27.16 22.74 7.27
CA LYS A 39 28.00 22.00 6.31
C LYS A 39 28.08 22.72 4.96
N ALA A 40 26.98 23.34 4.51
CA ALA A 40 26.96 24.18 3.31
C ALA A 40 27.82 25.45 3.49
N ALA A 41 27.69 26.14 4.62
CA ALA A 41 28.47 27.33 4.93
C ALA A 41 29.99 27.03 5.09
N ALA A 42 30.33 25.89 5.69
CA ALA A 42 31.72 25.43 5.78
C ALA A 42 32.30 25.13 4.38
N MET A 43 31.49 24.54 3.48
CA MET A 43 31.93 24.23 2.12
C MET A 43 32.07 25.49 1.25
N GLU A 44 31.19 26.48 1.41
CA GLU A 44 31.34 27.79 0.75
C GLU A 44 32.61 28.51 1.21
N ALA A 45 32.91 28.47 2.52
CA ALA A 45 34.15 29.04 3.06
C ALA A 45 35.41 28.31 2.55
N GLU A 46 35.38 26.97 2.46
CA GLU A 46 36.51 26.17 1.96
C GLU A 46 36.78 26.44 0.47
N VAL A 47 35.73 26.70 -0.32
CA VAL A 47 35.83 27.09 -1.73
C VAL A 47 36.32 28.54 -1.87
N GLU A 48 35.85 29.49 -1.07
CA GLU A 48 36.36 30.87 -1.09
C GLU A 48 37.83 30.96 -0.67
N GLU A 49 38.24 30.24 0.37
CA GLU A 49 39.64 30.22 0.81
C GLU A 49 40.57 29.62 -0.26
N ALA A 50 40.08 28.63 -1.01
CA ALA A 50 40.83 27.98 -2.08
C ALA A 50 40.94 28.83 -3.37
N PHE A 51 40.04 29.79 -3.57
CA PHE A 51 40.02 30.69 -4.74
C PHE A 51 40.55 32.11 -4.44
N SER A 52 40.69 32.50 -3.17
CA SER A 52 41.15 33.84 -2.74
C SER A 52 42.68 34.00 -2.62
N ASP A 53 43.45 32.92 -2.78
CA ASP A 53 44.91 32.98 -2.81
C ASP A 53 45.38 33.66 -4.11
N GLU A 54 45.52 34.98 -4.06
CA GLU A 54 45.81 35.93 -5.16
C GLU A 54 47.21 35.71 -5.81
N ASN A 55 47.91 34.62 -5.48
CA ASN A 55 49.24 34.28 -6.00
C ASN A 55 49.30 32.90 -6.70
N LEU A 56 48.17 32.40 -7.21
CA LEU A 56 48.05 31.11 -7.91
C LEU A 56 48.30 31.17 -9.44
N GLU A 57 49.03 32.17 -9.93
CA GLU A 57 49.55 32.20 -11.31
C GLU A 57 50.76 31.26 -11.44
N GLY A 58 50.52 29.93 -11.43
CA GLY A 58 51.59 28.97 -11.71
C GLY A 58 51.43 27.52 -11.22
N LYS A 59 50.34 27.15 -10.54
CA LYS A 59 50.10 25.75 -10.12
C LYS A 59 48.72 25.27 -10.60
N PRO A 60 48.61 24.78 -11.86
CA PRO A 60 47.38 24.17 -12.37
C PRO A 60 46.87 23.04 -11.46
N ASP A 61 47.78 22.31 -10.82
CA ASP A 61 47.46 21.15 -9.98
C ASP A 61 46.46 21.45 -8.84
N LYS A 62 46.53 22.59 -8.16
CA LYS A 62 45.63 22.85 -7.01
C LYS A 62 44.19 23.10 -7.45
N LYS A 63 44.00 23.92 -8.49
CA LYS A 63 42.67 24.22 -9.04
C LYS A 63 42.05 22.98 -9.67
N ASP A 64 42.84 22.19 -10.37
CA ASP A 64 42.39 20.94 -11.00
C ASP A 64 42.00 19.89 -9.95
N LEU A 65 42.71 19.81 -8.82
CA LEU A 65 42.35 18.93 -7.70
C LEU A 65 41.03 19.36 -7.02
N ILE A 66 40.82 20.65 -6.80
CA ILE A 66 39.56 21.17 -6.20
C ILE A 66 38.39 20.94 -7.17
N ILE A 67 38.59 21.20 -8.46
CA ILE A 67 37.57 20.92 -9.48
C ILE A 67 37.26 19.43 -9.54
N ALA A 68 38.27 18.56 -9.45
CA ALA A 68 38.07 17.11 -9.42
C ALA A 68 37.29 16.65 -8.18
N ASP A 69 37.61 17.18 -6.98
CA ASP A 69 36.91 16.85 -5.73
C ASP A 69 35.46 17.35 -5.75
N LEU A 70 35.22 18.60 -6.18
CA LEU A 70 33.86 19.14 -6.36
C LEU A 70 33.07 18.35 -7.41
N THR A 71 33.71 17.93 -8.49
CA THR A 71 33.05 17.11 -9.52
C THR A 71 32.74 15.71 -9.02
N ASP A 72 33.60 15.10 -8.19
CA ASP A 72 33.33 13.79 -7.56
C ASP A 72 32.19 13.90 -6.55
N ARG A 73 32.20 14.91 -5.68
CA ARG A 73 31.11 15.19 -4.74
C ARG A 73 29.79 15.43 -5.46
N LEU A 74 29.80 16.22 -6.53
CA LEU A 74 28.61 16.48 -7.36
C LEU A 74 28.11 15.19 -8.00
N LYS A 75 28.98 14.37 -8.59
CA LYS A 75 28.60 13.08 -9.17
C LYS A 75 28.02 12.12 -8.13
N ARG A 76 28.60 12.10 -6.92
CA ARG A 76 28.09 11.29 -5.80
C ARG A 76 26.72 11.75 -5.35
N SER A 77 26.54 13.06 -5.15
CA SER A 77 25.26 13.66 -4.79
C SER A 77 24.18 13.41 -5.85
N MET A 78 24.53 13.49 -7.14
CA MET A 78 23.61 13.13 -8.23
C MET A 78 23.22 11.64 -8.17
N ALA A 79 24.16 10.74 -7.90
CA ALA A 79 23.87 9.31 -7.77
C ALA A 79 23.01 9.00 -6.53
N GLU A 80 23.25 9.69 -5.41
CA GLU A 80 22.42 9.59 -4.20
C GLU A 80 21.00 10.10 -4.46
N PHE A 81 20.84 11.22 -5.18
CA PHE A 81 19.53 11.74 -5.56
C PHE A 81 18.78 10.80 -6.51
N ASP A 82 19.47 10.22 -7.50
CA ASP A 82 18.87 9.24 -8.40
C ASP A 82 18.43 7.97 -7.67
N ASN A 83 19.22 7.50 -6.70
CA ASN A 83 18.86 6.38 -5.84
C ASN A 83 17.69 6.72 -4.92
N PHE A 84 17.69 7.90 -4.32
CA PHE A 84 16.59 8.40 -3.50
C PHE A 84 15.30 8.48 -4.30
N ARG A 85 15.32 9.07 -5.49
CA ARG A 85 14.15 9.14 -6.38
C ARG A 85 13.60 7.76 -6.72
N LYS A 86 14.46 6.82 -7.13
CA LYS A 86 14.06 5.44 -7.42
C LYS A 86 13.47 4.75 -6.19
N ARG A 87 14.05 4.96 -5.00
CA ARG A 87 13.55 4.41 -3.74
C ARG A 87 12.18 5.00 -3.40
N SER A 88 12.03 6.32 -3.43
CA SER A 88 10.77 7.01 -3.13
C SER A 88 9.64 6.65 -4.10
N GLU A 89 9.94 6.49 -5.39
CA GLU A 89 8.94 6.02 -6.37
C GLU A 89 8.47 4.58 -6.04
N LYS A 90 9.40 3.71 -5.66
CA LYS A 90 9.08 2.33 -5.24
C LYS A 90 8.25 2.32 -3.95
N GLU A 91 8.62 3.13 -2.95
CA GLU A 91 7.89 3.24 -1.69
C GLU A 91 6.46 3.76 -1.90
N LYS A 92 6.29 4.81 -2.73
CA LYS A 92 4.95 5.32 -3.08
C LYS A 92 4.06 4.24 -3.70
N ALA A 93 4.60 3.45 -4.63
CA ALA A 93 3.87 2.34 -5.23
C ALA A 93 3.47 1.28 -4.18
N THR A 94 4.38 0.93 -3.27
CA THR A 94 4.07 -0.02 -2.19
C THR A 94 3.02 0.53 -1.22
N MET A 95 3.06 1.82 -0.89
CA MET A 95 2.06 2.45 -0.02
C MET A 95 0.67 2.45 -0.67
N PHE A 96 0.59 2.71 -1.98
CA PHE A 96 -0.66 2.62 -2.72
C PHE A 96 -1.23 1.18 -2.70
N ASP A 97 -0.38 0.19 -2.96
CA ASP A 97 -0.78 -1.22 -2.95
C ASP A 97 -1.21 -1.70 -1.56
N MET A 98 -0.52 -1.26 -0.50
CA MET A 98 -0.93 -1.51 0.88
C MET A 98 -2.28 -0.88 1.22
N GLY A 99 -2.52 0.35 0.76
CA GLY A 99 -3.81 1.04 0.92
C GLY A 99 -4.95 0.29 0.23
N ALA A 100 -4.75 -0.09 -1.03
CA ALA A 100 -5.72 -0.87 -1.79
C ALA A 100 -6.03 -2.21 -1.11
N ARG A 101 -4.99 -2.90 -0.61
CA ARG A 101 -5.11 -4.15 0.15
C ARG A 101 -5.95 -3.98 1.43
N SER A 102 -5.70 -2.94 2.22
CA SER A 102 -6.45 -2.66 3.45
C SER A 102 -7.94 -2.41 3.18
N VAL A 103 -8.26 -1.71 2.09
CA VAL A 103 -9.66 -1.49 1.67
C VAL A 103 -10.29 -2.80 1.19
N ALA A 104 -9.59 -3.57 0.36
CA ALA A 104 -10.08 -4.85 -0.13
C ALA A 104 -10.39 -5.82 1.02
N GLU A 105 -9.51 -5.92 2.01
CA GLU A 105 -9.70 -6.76 3.20
C GLU A 105 -10.96 -6.41 3.98
N LYS A 106 -11.27 -5.11 4.13
CA LYS A 106 -12.51 -4.65 4.78
C LYS A 106 -13.76 -4.89 3.96
N LEU A 107 -13.64 -5.04 2.64
CA LEU A 107 -14.75 -5.38 1.76
C LEU A 107 -15.05 -6.89 1.73
N LEU A 108 -14.06 -7.75 2.00
CA LEU A 108 -14.25 -9.22 1.96
C LEU A 108 -15.42 -9.73 2.83
N PRO A 109 -15.63 -9.26 4.09
CA PRO A 109 -16.79 -9.67 4.89
C PRO A 109 -18.14 -9.35 4.23
N ILE A 110 -18.21 -8.30 3.41
CA ILE A 110 -19.43 -7.95 2.68
C ILE A 110 -19.67 -8.98 1.58
N VAL A 111 -18.63 -9.37 0.84
CA VAL A 111 -18.70 -10.43 -0.18
C VAL A 111 -19.12 -11.75 0.46
N ASP A 112 -18.56 -12.10 1.62
CA ASP A 112 -18.94 -13.32 2.34
C ASP A 112 -20.40 -13.30 2.79
N ASN A 113 -20.93 -12.13 3.17
CA ASN A 113 -22.34 -11.99 3.53
C ASN A 113 -23.25 -12.16 2.31
N PHE A 114 -22.82 -11.72 1.12
CA PHE A 114 -23.53 -12.01 -0.12
C PHE A 114 -23.57 -13.50 -0.41
N GLU A 115 -22.44 -14.21 -0.29
CA GLU A 115 -22.41 -15.66 -0.45
C GLU A 115 -23.31 -16.38 0.56
N ARG A 116 -23.27 -15.95 1.83
CA ARG A 116 -24.14 -16.45 2.89
C ARG A 116 -25.62 -16.20 2.58
N ALA A 117 -25.96 -15.00 2.10
CA ALA A 117 -27.33 -14.67 1.72
C ALA A 117 -27.81 -15.51 0.52
N MET A 118 -26.94 -15.78 -0.45
CA MET A 118 -27.26 -16.66 -1.58
C MET A 118 -27.52 -18.10 -1.14
N THR A 119 -26.70 -18.65 -0.23
CA THR A 119 -26.91 -20.01 0.30
C THR A 119 -28.16 -20.13 1.18
N ALA A 120 -28.57 -19.06 1.86
CA ALA A 120 -29.74 -19.05 2.74
C ALA A 120 -31.07 -18.81 2.02
N THR A 121 -31.04 -18.30 0.77
CA THR A 121 -32.27 -17.97 0.02
C THR A 121 -32.83 -19.23 -0.65
N PRO A 122 -34.15 -19.51 -0.53
CA PRO A 122 -34.75 -20.65 -1.20
C PRO A 122 -34.60 -20.55 -2.72
N ALA A 123 -34.13 -21.64 -3.34
CA ALA A 123 -33.90 -21.73 -4.79
C ALA A 123 -35.19 -21.76 -5.63
N GLU A 124 -36.36 -21.85 -5.00
CA GLU A 124 -37.67 -21.98 -5.66
C GLU A 124 -38.73 -21.05 -5.06
N GLY A 125 -39.72 -20.68 -5.89
CA GLY A 125 -40.83 -19.81 -5.51
C GLY A 125 -40.52 -18.31 -5.65
N GLU A 126 -41.23 -17.47 -4.90
CA GLU A 126 -41.09 -16.00 -4.92
C GLU A 126 -39.67 -15.53 -4.53
N GLY A 127 -38.90 -16.36 -3.82
CA GLY A 127 -37.50 -16.10 -3.47
C GLY A 127 -36.51 -16.20 -4.64
N LYS A 128 -36.90 -16.84 -5.76
CA LYS A 128 -35.98 -17.04 -6.90
C LYS A 128 -35.61 -15.74 -7.60
N ALA A 129 -36.58 -14.86 -7.87
CA ALA A 129 -36.31 -13.57 -8.50
C ALA A 129 -35.41 -12.68 -7.63
N PHE A 130 -35.54 -12.81 -6.29
CA PHE A 130 -34.69 -12.12 -5.34
C PHE A 130 -33.26 -12.72 -5.31
N ALA A 131 -33.15 -14.05 -5.31
CA ALA A 131 -31.87 -14.75 -5.40
C ALA A 131 -31.11 -14.40 -6.70
N ASP A 132 -31.82 -14.35 -7.83
CA ASP A 132 -31.25 -13.97 -9.12
C ASP A 132 -30.73 -12.52 -9.11
N GLY A 133 -31.47 -11.58 -8.49
CA GLY A 133 -31.03 -10.20 -8.32
C GLY A 133 -29.79 -10.07 -7.44
N ILE A 134 -29.71 -10.82 -6.34
CA ILE A 134 -28.51 -10.87 -5.49
C ILE A 134 -27.33 -11.47 -6.25
N ALA A 135 -27.55 -12.55 -7.00
CA ALA A 135 -26.51 -13.19 -7.80
C ALA A 135 -25.94 -12.24 -8.87
N MET A 136 -26.78 -11.40 -9.48
CA MET A 136 -26.33 -10.36 -10.42
C MET A 136 -25.42 -9.33 -9.75
N ILE A 137 -25.78 -8.87 -8.55
CA ILE A 137 -24.97 -7.91 -7.79
C ILE A 137 -23.64 -8.54 -7.36
N TYR A 138 -23.68 -9.79 -6.89
CA TYR A 138 -22.49 -10.56 -6.53
C TYR A 138 -21.54 -10.69 -7.73
N ASN A 139 -22.04 -11.11 -8.90
CA ASN A 139 -21.22 -11.23 -10.11
C ASN A 139 -20.59 -9.90 -10.53
N GLN A 140 -21.34 -8.80 -10.44
CA GLN A 140 -20.81 -7.46 -10.72
C GLN A 140 -19.73 -7.05 -9.72
N MET A 141 -19.92 -7.38 -8.44
CA MET A 141 -18.95 -7.11 -7.37
C MET A 141 -17.67 -7.92 -7.59
N THR A 142 -17.78 -9.23 -7.84
CA THR A 142 -16.64 -10.11 -8.10
C THR A 142 -15.85 -9.65 -9.32
N LYS A 143 -16.53 -9.26 -10.40
CA LYS A 143 -15.87 -8.69 -11.58
C LYS A 143 -15.11 -7.41 -11.27
N THR A 144 -15.70 -6.53 -10.46
CA THR A 144 -15.03 -5.28 -10.04
C THR A 144 -13.79 -5.58 -9.19
N LEU A 145 -13.87 -6.56 -8.30
CA LEU A 145 -12.73 -7.03 -7.50
C LEU A 145 -11.63 -7.64 -8.37
N GLU A 146 -11.99 -8.45 -9.38
CA GLU A 146 -11.05 -8.99 -10.36
C GLU A 146 -10.35 -7.89 -11.17
N ASP A 147 -11.08 -6.87 -11.61
CA ASP A 147 -10.53 -5.70 -12.32
C ASP A 147 -9.55 -4.90 -11.43
N LEU A 148 -9.78 -4.87 -10.11
CA LEU A 148 -8.87 -4.30 -9.11
C LEU A 148 -7.64 -5.17 -8.84
N GLY A 149 -7.60 -6.40 -9.36
CA GLY A 149 -6.53 -7.38 -9.15
C GLY A 149 -6.73 -8.29 -7.94
N VAL A 150 -7.94 -8.34 -7.37
CA VAL A 150 -8.34 -9.27 -6.31
C VAL A 150 -8.90 -10.54 -6.94
N LYS A 151 -8.32 -11.70 -6.66
CA LYS A 151 -8.74 -13.00 -7.19
C LYS A 151 -9.08 -13.97 -6.07
N PRO A 152 -10.16 -14.76 -6.18
CA PRO A 152 -10.44 -15.83 -5.24
C PRO A 152 -9.37 -16.94 -5.31
N ILE A 153 -9.13 -17.61 -4.19
CA ILE A 153 -8.23 -18.78 -4.10
C ILE A 153 -9.08 -20.04 -4.30
N ASP A 154 -9.01 -20.65 -5.48
CA ASP A 154 -9.66 -21.94 -5.71
C ASP A 154 -8.85 -23.05 -5.03
N CYS A 155 -9.38 -23.60 -3.94
CA CYS A 155 -8.67 -24.60 -3.12
C CYS A 155 -9.32 -25.98 -3.11
N VAL A 156 -10.63 -26.12 -3.34
CA VAL A 156 -11.35 -27.40 -3.29
C VAL A 156 -10.76 -28.42 -4.27
N GLY A 157 -10.38 -29.60 -3.76
CA GLY A 157 -9.78 -30.68 -4.54
C GLY A 157 -8.31 -30.48 -4.93
N LYS A 158 -7.65 -29.44 -4.42
CA LYS A 158 -6.20 -29.21 -4.59
C LYS A 158 -5.44 -29.55 -3.32
N ASP A 159 -4.13 -29.70 -3.47
CA ASP A 159 -3.22 -29.88 -2.34
C ASP A 159 -3.28 -28.69 -1.39
N PHE A 160 -3.22 -28.97 -0.10
CA PHE A 160 -3.19 -27.96 0.94
C PHE A 160 -1.83 -27.25 0.95
N ASP A 161 -1.82 -25.95 0.64
CA ASP A 161 -0.67 -25.06 0.82
C ASP A 161 -0.88 -24.15 2.04
N PRO A 162 -0.05 -24.25 3.11
CA PRO A 162 -0.12 -23.35 4.26
C PRO A 162 0.05 -21.86 3.95
N ASN A 163 0.68 -21.51 2.82
CA ASN A 163 0.83 -20.12 2.40
C ASN A 163 -0.46 -19.52 1.85
N LEU A 164 -1.40 -20.36 1.38
CA LEU A 164 -2.65 -19.95 0.73
C LEU A 164 -3.88 -20.32 1.56
N HIS A 165 -3.77 -21.37 2.36
CA HIS A 165 -4.88 -22.00 3.06
C HIS A 165 -4.64 -22.07 4.57
N ASN A 166 -5.74 -22.01 5.31
CA ASN A 166 -5.78 -22.21 6.75
C ASN A 166 -6.65 -23.44 7.05
N ALA A 167 -6.03 -24.53 7.49
CA ALA A 167 -6.71 -25.77 7.84
C ALA A 167 -7.41 -25.63 9.20
N VAL A 168 -8.73 -25.54 9.21
CA VAL A 168 -9.53 -25.39 10.45
C VAL A 168 -9.99 -26.76 10.97
N MET A 169 -10.17 -27.73 10.08
CA MET A 169 -10.63 -29.08 10.44
C MET A 169 -9.94 -30.14 9.57
N HIS A 170 -9.78 -31.33 10.12
CA HIS A 170 -9.36 -32.52 9.39
C HIS A 170 -10.54 -33.48 9.26
N ILE A 171 -10.64 -34.16 8.13
CA ILE A 171 -11.58 -35.27 7.92
C ILE A 171 -10.79 -36.50 7.45
N GLU A 172 -11.24 -37.68 7.88
CA GLU A 172 -10.74 -38.94 7.36
C GLU A 172 -11.65 -39.33 6.19
N ASP A 173 -11.14 -39.23 4.96
CA ASP A 173 -11.88 -39.60 3.75
C ASP A 173 -10.94 -40.35 2.80
N GLU A 174 -11.05 -41.68 2.79
CA GLU A 174 -10.23 -42.57 1.94
C GLU A 174 -10.42 -42.30 0.42
N SER A 175 -11.45 -41.53 0.03
CA SER A 175 -11.69 -41.16 -1.37
C SER A 175 -10.93 -39.91 -1.80
N LEU A 176 -10.54 -39.05 -0.87
CA LEU A 176 -9.74 -37.86 -1.09
C LEU A 176 -8.28 -38.17 -0.77
N GLY A 177 -7.34 -37.64 -1.57
CA GLY A 177 -5.92 -37.84 -1.31
C GLY A 177 -5.49 -37.24 0.04
N GLU A 178 -4.46 -37.83 0.65
CA GLU A 178 -3.84 -37.29 1.87
C GLU A 178 -3.34 -35.86 1.62
N ASN A 179 -3.62 -34.93 2.54
CA ASN A 179 -3.33 -33.49 2.42
C ASN A 179 -4.08 -32.73 1.31
N VAL A 180 -5.23 -33.22 0.86
CA VAL A 180 -6.10 -32.52 -0.11
C VAL A 180 -7.17 -31.71 0.60
N VAL A 181 -7.49 -30.52 0.08
CA VAL A 181 -8.61 -29.71 0.55
C VAL A 181 -9.93 -30.37 0.15
N ALA A 182 -10.66 -30.86 1.15
CA ALA A 182 -11.95 -31.51 0.98
C ALA A 182 -13.10 -30.51 0.74
N GLU A 183 -13.12 -29.43 1.52
CA GLU A 183 -14.19 -28.44 1.47
C GLU A 183 -13.64 -27.06 1.85
N GLU A 184 -14.09 -26.03 1.14
CA GLU A 184 -13.82 -24.64 1.48
C GLU A 184 -14.98 -24.08 2.32
N LEU A 185 -14.67 -23.65 3.54
CA LEU A 185 -15.65 -23.08 4.47
C LEU A 185 -15.79 -21.58 4.29
N LEU A 186 -14.70 -20.91 3.92
CA LEU A 186 -14.69 -19.48 3.66
C LEU A 186 -13.62 -19.16 2.63
N LYS A 187 -14.01 -18.45 1.58
CA LYS A 187 -13.15 -18.18 0.45
C LYS A 187 -11.95 -17.30 0.80
N GLY A 188 -10.78 -17.75 0.38
CA GLY A 188 -9.56 -16.96 0.40
C GLY A 188 -9.49 -16.03 -0.81
N TYR A 189 -8.75 -14.93 -0.67
CA TYR A 189 -8.55 -13.97 -1.73
C TYR A 189 -7.08 -13.54 -1.79
N MET A 190 -6.57 -13.37 -3.00
CA MET A 190 -5.26 -12.80 -3.31
C MET A 190 -5.43 -11.44 -3.96
N TYR A 191 -4.51 -10.53 -3.68
CA TYR A 191 -4.36 -9.26 -4.38
C TYR A 191 -3.02 -9.27 -5.08
N LYS A 192 -3.03 -9.23 -6.42
CA LYS A 192 -1.82 -9.42 -7.24
C LYS A 192 -1.08 -10.71 -6.80
N ASP A 193 0.11 -10.56 -6.22
CA ASP A 193 0.96 -11.66 -5.77
C ASP A 193 0.88 -11.91 -4.25
N GLY A 194 0.10 -11.11 -3.52
CA GLY A 194 -0.01 -11.21 -2.05
C GLY A 194 -1.35 -11.78 -1.60
N VAL A 195 -1.33 -12.72 -0.66
CA VAL A 195 -2.55 -13.28 -0.05
C VAL A 195 -3.21 -12.24 0.83
N LEU A 196 -4.44 -11.79 0.51
CA LEU A 196 -5.22 -10.89 1.38
C LEU A 196 -5.75 -11.64 2.59
N ARG A 197 -6.32 -12.82 2.33
CA ARG A 197 -6.93 -13.69 3.33
C ARG A 197 -6.79 -15.13 2.86
N HIS A 198 -6.28 -16.00 3.73
CA HIS A 198 -6.18 -17.42 3.46
C HIS A 198 -7.57 -18.06 3.38
N SER A 199 -7.76 -19.04 2.49
CA SER A 199 -8.99 -19.84 2.47
C SER A 199 -9.09 -20.66 3.73
N MET A 200 -10.22 -20.61 4.44
CA MET A 200 -10.45 -21.55 5.55
C MET A 200 -11.01 -22.84 4.99
N VAL A 201 -10.30 -23.93 5.23
CA VAL A 201 -10.55 -25.20 4.57
C VAL A 201 -10.64 -26.37 5.55
N LYS A 202 -11.35 -27.41 5.13
CA LYS A 202 -11.25 -28.75 5.70
C LYS A 202 -10.26 -29.56 4.86
N VAL A 203 -9.32 -30.23 5.50
CA VAL A 203 -8.29 -31.03 4.83
C VAL A 203 -8.54 -32.51 5.09
N ALA A 204 -8.46 -33.33 4.04
CA ALA A 204 -8.46 -34.78 4.16
C ALA A 204 -7.08 -35.27 4.61
N ASN A 205 -7.07 -36.16 5.62
CA ASN A 205 -5.90 -36.91 6.08
C ASN A 205 -6.16 -38.40 5.94
#